data_AF-A0A2C9TLM0-F1
#
_entry.id   AF-A0A2C9TLM0-F1
#
_cell.length_a   1.000
_cell.length_b   1.000
_cell.length_c   1.000
_cell.angle_alpha   90.00
_cell.angle_beta   90.00
_cell.angle_gamma   90.00
#
_symmetry.space_group_name_H-M   'P 1'
#
loop_
_entity.id
_entity.type
_entity.pdbx_description
1 polymer ?
#
loop_
_entity_poly.entity_id
_entity_poly.type
_entity_poly.pdbx_seq_one_letter_code
_entity_poly.pdbx_strand_id
1 'polypeptide(L)'
;MYKNNHANHSNHLENHDLDNFSKTGYSNSRLDAHTVCISDPKLSFDAMTIVGNLNRDNAQALSKFMSVEPQIRLWDILQTKFKAKALQEKV
;
A
#
# COMPACT_ATOMS: atom_id res chain seq x y z
N MET A 1 44.19 43.26 23.38
CA MET A 1 44.85 42.94 22.10
C MET A 1 45.38 41.52 22.15
N TYR A 2 45.11 40.76 21.08
CA TYR A 2 45.90 39.64 20.50
C TYR A 2 46.47 38.50 21.37
N LYS A 3 45.72 37.39 21.39
CA LYS A 3 45.96 36.10 20.70
C LYS A 3 47.40 35.49 20.62
N ASN A 4 47.43 34.19 21.01
CA ASN A 4 48.33 33.07 20.63
C ASN A 4 49.73 32.97 21.27
N ASN A 5 50.03 31.80 21.85
CA ASN A 5 50.89 30.82 21.16
C ASN A 5 50.77 29.43 21.81
N HIS A 6 50.48 28.48 20.94
CA HIS A 6 50.30 27.05 21.16
C HIS A 6 51.70 26.43 21.29
N ALA A 7 52.12 26.04 22.49
CA ALA A 7 53.30 25.20 22.66
C ALA A 7 52.86 23.75 22.54
N ASN A 8 53.08 23.17 21.35
CA ASN A 8 52.92 21.75 21.09
C ASN A 8 53.97 20.99 21.92
N HIS A 9 53.57 20.48 23.09
CA HIS A 9 54.40 19.55 23.84
C HIS A 9 54.31 18.17 23.18
N SER A 10 55.29 17.95 22.29
CA SER A 10 56.00 16.69 22.03
C SER A 10 55.21 15.39 22.21
N ASN A 11 54.88 14.76 21.08
CA ASN A 11 54.53 13.34 21.02
C ASN A 11 55.72 12.49 21.50
N HIS A 12 55.79 12.20 22.81
CA HIS A 12 56.56 11.06 23.30
C HIS A 12 55.58 10.10 23.95
N LEU A 13 55.08 9.16 23.15
CA LEU A 13 54.28 8.04 23.65
C LEU A 13 55.27 7.04 24.26
N GLU A 14 55.63 7.28 25.52
CA GLU A 14 56.26 6.27 26.35
C GLU A 14 55.18 5.23 26.65
N ASN A 15 55.25 4.10 25.94
CA ASN A 15 54.38 2.95 26.16
C ASN A 15 54.70 2.37 27.53
N HIS A 16 54.02 2.86 28.56
CA HIS A 16 53.90 2.18 29.83
C HIS A 16 52.47 1.66 29.95
N ASP A 17 52.36 0.35 29.71
CA ASP A 17 51.24 -0.50 30.09
C ASP A 17 50.72 -0.07 31.46
N LEU A 18 49.45 0.35 31.52
CA LEU A 18 48.53 0.35 32.67
C LEU A 18 47.52 1.48 32.46
N ASP A 19 46.48 1.17 31.69
CA ASP A 19 45.09 1.64 31.89
C ASP A 19 44.23 1.19 30.70
N ASN A 20 44.23 -0.12 30.41
CA ASN A 20 43.26 -0.71 29.49
C ASN A 20 41.90 -0.93 30.18
N PHE A 21 41.44 0.07 30.93
CA PHE A 21 40.09 0.18 31.48
C PHE A 21 39.47 1.52 31.08
N SER A 22 39.44 1.86 29.79
CA SER A 22 38.24 2.46 29.21
C SER A 22 38.39 2.57 27.70
N LYS A 23 37.30 2.27 27.00
CA LYS A 23 37.08 2.37 25.55
C LYS A 23 37.31 1.09 24.73
N THR A 24 36.92 -0.08 25.24
CA THR A 24 35.98 -0.88 24.43
C THR A 24 34.61 -0.22 24.52
N GLY A 25 34.53 1.01 24.06
CA GLY A 25 33.32 1.78 23.96
C GLY A 25 32.60 1.21 22.77
N TYR A 26 31.83 0.15 23.04
CA TYR A 26 30.74 -0.35 22.24
C TYR A 26 30.29 0.71 21.23
N SER A 27 30.77 0.58 19.99
CA SER A 27 30.08 1.21 18.87
C SER A 27 28.71 0.57 18.83
N ASN A 28 27.74 1.22 19.46
CA ASN A 28 26.31 0.91 19.34
C ASN A 28 25.80 1.30 17.95
N SER A 29 26.58 1.06 16.89
CA SER A 29 26.11 1.05 15.51
C SER A 29 25.35 -0.26 15.25
N ARG A 30 24.44 -0.65 16.16
CA ARG A 30 23.50 -1.77 15.97
C ARG A 30 22.09 -1.29 15.64
N LEU A 31 21.98 -0.10 15.06
CA LEU A 31 20.71 0.44 14.59
C LEU A 31 20.85 1.01 13.18
N ASP A 32 21.51 0.27 12.29
CA ASP A 32 21.04 0.34 10.90
C ASP A 32 19.80 -0.55 10.85
N ALA A 33 18.63 0.09 10.87
CA ALA A 33 17.37 -0.64 10.73
C ALA A 33 17.38 -1.26 9.33
N HIS A 34 17.61 -2.57 9.25
CA HIS A 34 17.50 -3.29 8.00
C HIS A 34 16.09 -3.11 7.44
N THR A 35 15.94 -2.18 6.50
CA THR A 35 14.74 -2.01 5.71
C THR A 35 14.66 -3.16 4.74
N VAL A 36 14.03 -4.26 5.18
CA VAL A 36 13.50 -5.26 4.25
C VAL A 36 12.62 -4.49 3.27
N CYS A 37 12.79 -4.70 1.96
CA CYS A 37 11.92 -4.07 0.95
C CYS A 37 10.45 -4.23 1.35
N ILE A 38 9.84 -3.15 1.84
CA ILE A 38 8.40 -3.07 2.01
C ILE A 38 7.87 -2.94 0.59
N SER A 39 7.31 -4.02 0.06
CA SER A 39 6.56 -3.94 -1.18
C SER A 39 5.37 -3.02 -0.95
N ASP A 40 5.12 -2.07 -1.84
CA ASP A 40 3.88 -1.30 -1.90
C ASP A 40 2.89 -2.06 -2.80
N PRO A 41 2.09 -2.99 -2.27
CA PRO A 41 1.18 -3.75 -3.10
C PRO A 41 0.13 -2.84 -3.70
N LYS A 42 -0.20 -3.06 -4.98
CA LYS A 42 -1.33 -2.39 -5.61
C LYS A 42 -2.63 -2.90 -5.01
N LEU A 43 -3.35 -2.05 -4.28
CA LEU A 43 -4.68 -2.35 -3.76
C LEU A 43 -5.73 -2.05 -4.83
N SER A 44 -6.57 -3.04 -5.15
CA SER A 44 -7.72 -2.88 -6.05
C SER A 44 -8.84 -3.82 -5.67
N PHE A 45 -10.08 -3.41 -5.94
CA PHE A 45 -11.25 -4.28 -5.83
C PHE A 45 -11.40 -5.08 -7.13
N ASP A 46 -11.54 -6.40 -7.01
CA ASP A 46 -11.66 -7.32 -8.14
C ASP A 46 -13.12 -7.62 -8.50
N ALA A 47 -14.03 -7.55 -7.52
CA ALA A 47 -15.44 -7.83 -7.74
C ALA A 47 -16.33 -6.96 -6.84
N MET A 48 -17.54 -6.67 -7.32
CA MET A 48 -18.59 -6.00 -6.55
C MET A 48 -19.93 -6.66 -6.87
N THR A 49 -20.75 -6.90 -5.85
CA THR A 49 -22.14 -7.32 -6.00
C THR A 49 -23.03 -6.31 -5.31
N ILE A 50 -24.00 -5.75 -6.02
CA ILE A 50 -24.98 -4.81 -5.48
C ILE A 50 -26.32 -5.51 -5.42
N VAL A 51 -26.92 -5.53 -4.24
CA VAL A 51 -28.24 -6.12 -3.99
C VAL A 51 -29.22 -5.01 -3.63
N GLY A 52 -30.40 -5.05 -4.23
CA GLY A 52 -31.45 -4.07 -3.96
C GLY A 52 -32.82 -4.63 -4.33
N ASN A 53 -33.85 -4.04 -3.75
CA ASN A 53 -35.23 -4.35 -4.10
C ASN A 53 -35.69 -3.44 -5.24
N LEU A 54 -36.35 -4.03 -6.22
CA LEU A 54 -36.95 -3.32 -7.34
C LEU A 54 -38.47 -3.44 -7.23
N ASN A 55 -39.18 -2.32 -7.22
CA ASN A 55 -40.64 -2.35 -7.23
C ASN A 55 -41.15 -2.88 -8.59
N ARG A 56 -42.44 -3.23 -8.63
CA ARG A 56 -43.04 -3.86 -9.82
C ARG A 56 -42.95 -2.99 -11.08
N ASP A 57 -43.23 -1.69 -10.94
CA ASP A 57 -43.29 -0.79 -12.08
C ASP A 57 -41.89 -0.51 -12.63
N ASN A 58 -40.88 -0.35 -11.76
CA ASN A 58 -39.47 -0.20 -12.14
C ASN A 58 -38.92 -1.50 -12.74
N ALA A 59 -39.30 -2.67 -12.23
CA ALA A 59 -38.89 -3.95 -12.81
C ALA A 59 -39.42 -4.11 -14.24
N GLN A 60 -40.68 -3.75 -14.48
CA GLN A 60 -41.27 -3.80 -15.81
C GLN A 60 -40.66 -2.74 -16.76
N ALA A 61 -40.39 -1.53 -16.27
CA ALA A 61 -39.75 -0.48 -17.06
C ALA A 61 -38.32 -0.89 -17.44
N LEU A 62 -37.56 -1.44 -16.49
CA LEU A 62 -36.18 -1.88 -16.71
C LEU A 62 -36.12 -3.06 -17.69
N SER A 63 -36.99 -4.06 -17.54
CA SER A 63 -37.02 -5.20 -18.47
C SER A 63 -37.39 -4.77 -19.89
N LYS A 64 -38.32 -3.81 -20.04
CA LYS A 64 -38.67 -3.24 -21.34
C LYS A 64 -37.50 -2.49 -21.97
N PHE A 65 -36.81 -1.66 -21.20
CA PHE A 65 -35.60 -0.96 -21.65
C PHE A 65 -34.53 -1.97 -22.15
N MET A 66 -34.24 -3.00 -21.35
CA MET A 66 -33.25 -4.01 -21.71
C MET A 66 -33.64 -4.85 -22.95
N SER A 67 -34.92 -4.97 -23.26
CA SER A 67 -35.38 -5.75 -24.41
C SER A 67 -35.15 -5.08 -25.76
N VAL A 68 -35.03 -3.75 -25.78
CA VAL A 68 -34.83 -2.96 -27.02
C VAL A 68 -33.38 -2.55 -27.23
N GLU A 69 -32.55 -2.59 -26.19
CA GLU A 69 -31.13 -2.22 -26.26
C GLU A 69 -30.30 -3.39 -26.83
N PRO A 70 -29.78 -3.30 -28.07
CA PRO A 70 -29.06 -4.41 -28.70
C PRO A 70 -27.75 -4.79 -27.99
N GLN A 71 -27.19 -3.89 -27.18
CA GLN A 71 -25.96 -4.16 -26.42
C GLN A 71 -26.21 -4.95 -25.11
N ILE A 72 -27.48 -5.21 -24.78
CA ILE A 72 -27.86 -5.98 -23.59
C ILE A 72 -28.42 -7.33 -24.02
N ARG A 73 -27.84 -8.40 -23.50
CA ARG A 73 -28.36 -9.75 -23.70
C ARG A 73 -29.32 -10.09 -22.58
N LEU A 74 -30.58 -10.32 -22.91
CA LEU A 74 -31.65 -10.63 -21.96
C LEU A 74 -32.12 -12.09 -22.13
N TRP A 75 -32.30 -12.83 -21.04
CA TRP A 75 -32.82 -14.20 -21.05
C TRP A 75 -33.58 -14.57 -19.76
N ASP A 76 -34.18 -15.76 -19.72
CA ASP A 76 -35.03 -16.24 -18.61
C ASP A 76 -36.14 -15.25 -18.23
N ILE A 77 -36.80 -14.63 -19.22
CA ILE A 77 -37.78 -13.57 -19.02
C ILE A 77 -39.13 -14.16 -18.61
N LEU A 78 -39.51 -13.94 -17.37
CA LEU A 78 -40.81 -14.25 -16.77
C LEU A 78 -41.34 -12.99 -16.07
N GLN A 79 -42.60 -12.99 -15.63
CA GLN A 79 -43.20 -11.82 -14.96
C GLN A 79 -42.47 -11.41 -13.68
N THR A 80 -41.87 -12.36 -12.96
CA THR A 80 -41.20 -12.15 -11.66
C THR A 80 -39.69 -12.35 -11.71
N LYS A 81 -39.13 -12.61 -12.90
CA LYS A 81 -37.73 -13.00 -13.05
C LYS A 81 -37.21 -12.57 -14.42
N PHE A 82 -36.00 -12.04 -14.45
CA PHE A 82 -35.24 -11.87 -15.68
C PHE A 82 -33.75 -11.97 -15.36
N LYS A 83 -32.93 -12.30 -16.35
CA LYS A 83 -31.47 -12.24 -16.28
C LYS A 83 -30.95 -11.44 -17.46
N ALA A 84 -29.93 -10.62 -17.20
CA ALA A 84 -29.33 -9.77 -18.21
C ALA A 84 -27.81 -9.80 -18.10
N LYS A 85 -27.16 -9.56 -19.24
CA LYS A 85 -25.74 -9.21 -19.34
C LYS A 85 -25.60 -7.94 -20.17
N ALA A 86 -24.81 -7.00 -19.69
CA ALA A 86 -24.58 -5.71 -20.32
C ALA A 86 -23.07 -5.42 -20.44
N LEU A 87 -22.73 -4.35 -21.16
CA LEU A 87 -21.36 -3.87 -21.33
C LEU A 87 -20.38 -4.96 -21.79
N GLN A 88 -20.74 -5.68 -22.87
CA GLN A 88 -19.94 -6.80 -23.40
C GLN A 88 -19.74 -7.93 -22.38
N GLU A 89 -20.83 -8.33 -21.71
CA GLU A 89 -20.87 -9.41 -20.71
C GLU A 89 -20.09 -9.11 -19.41
N LYS A 90 -19.67 -7.87 -19.19
CA LYS A 90 -18.93 -7.43 -18.00
C LYS A 90 -19.83 -7.14 -16.79
N VAL A 91 -21.13 -6.88 -17.02
CA VAL A 91 -22.15 -6.67 -15.98
C VAL A 91 -23.22 -7.74 -16.13
#